data_AF-A0A937SCC9-F1
#
_entry.id   AF-A0A937SCC9-F1
#
_cell.length_a   1.000
_cell.length_b   1.000
_cell.length_c   1.000
_cell.angle_alpha   90.00
_cell.angle_beta   90.00
_cell.angle_gamma   90.00
#
_symmetry.space_group_name_H-M   'P 1'
#
loop_
_entity.id
_entity.type
_entity.pdbx_description
1 polymer ?
#
loop_
_entity_poly.entity_id
_entity_poly.type
_entity_poly.pdbx_seq_one_letter_code
_entity_poly.pdbx_strand_id
1 'polypeptide(L)'
;MPDGGMILRETLKIEDDIQHWENLLPIYARVQQDSAKYLKEFLELGVPDRRLAVLPARFQQLLTDTEMLGLNHPGGLSLLEYQCLQNKADLLVKLCEQLATFSIPETLHHGDLHDGNVFVSDERYMFFDWGDSSIAHPFFSLHSTYGSLERRFDLEKNSLWFKQLRKCYLEEWTEYETEERLEEAFELAQQLSPILAILRWLPVLSSMDATNRNRYIEAVPDLLREFLSMIQTDEDKL
;
A
#
# COMPACT_ATOMS: atom_id res chain seq x y z
N MET A 1 -20.73 -17.41 -2.24
CA MET A 1 -21.17 -16.10 -2.72
C MET A 1 -21.99 -16.34 -3.99
N PRO A 2 -23.02 -15.53 -4.32
CA PRO A 2 -23.56 -15.53 -5.69
C PRO A 2 -22.40 -15.28 -6.67
N ASP A 3 -22.56 -15.73 -7.92
CA ASP A 3 -21.52 -15.74 -8.95
C ASP A 3 -21.03 -14.29 -9.21
N GLY A 4 -19.99 -13.86 -8.49
CA GLY A 4 -19.49 -12.48 -8.47
C GLY A 4 -18.92 -12.03 -9.82
N GLY A 5 -18.87 -12.95 -10.78
CA GLY A 5 -18.13 -12.84 -12.03
C GLY A 5 -16.87 -13.71 -12.00
N MET A 6 -16.09 -13.62 -13.06
CA MET A 6 -14.77 -14.24 -13.11
C MET A 6 -13.79 -13.42 -12.27
N ILE A 7 -12.79 -14.06 -11.68
CA ILE A 7 -11.70 -13.32 -11.02
C ILE A 7 -10.92 -12.58 -12.11
N LEU A 8 -10.65 -11.28 -11.94
CA LEU A 8 -9.97 -10.45 -12.93
C LEU A 8 -8.64 -11.04 -13.39
N ARG A 9 -7.89 -11.67 -12.49
CA ARG A 9 -6.66 -12.43 -12.80
C ARG A 9 -6.81 -13.44 -13.94
N GLU A 10 -7.99 -14.03 -14.11
CA GLU A 10 -8.27 -15.02 -15.16
C GLU A 10 -8.49 -14.38 -16.53
N THR A 11 -8.78 -13.08 -16.58
CA THR A 11 -8.94 -12.32 -17.82
C THR A 11 -7.65 -11.63 -18.27
N LEU A 12 -6.75 -11.29 -17.34
CA LEU A 12 -5.47 -10.61 -17.59
C LEU A 12 -4.41 -11.50 -18.25
N LYS A 13 -4.51 -11.85 -19.52
CA LYS A 13 -3.64 -12.81 -20.22
C LYS A 13 -2.42 -12.17 -20.90
N ILE A 14 -2.55 -10.94 -21.37
CA ILE A 14 -1.51 -10.17 -22.06
C ILE A 14 -1.39 -8.78 -21.44
N GLU A 15 -0.29 -8.08 -21.72
CA GLU A 15 -0.03 -6.75 -21.17
C GLU A 15 -1.16 -5.75 -21.49
N ASP A 16 -1.73 -5.79 -22.69
CA ASP A 16 -2.85 -4.93 -23.08
C ASP A 16 -4.09 -5.10 -22.18
N ASP A 17 -4.25 -6.25 -21.50
CA ASP A 17 -5.36 -6.47 -20.58
C ASP A 17 -5.25 -5.60 -19.31
N ILE A 18 -4.09 -4.95 -19.05
CA ILE A 18 -3.93 -3.94 -18.00
C ILE A 18 -4.98 -2.82 -18.16
N GLN A 19 -5.52 -2.60 -19.35
CA GLN A 19 -6.62 -1.68 -19.60
C GLN A 19 -7.85 -1.89 -18.68
N HIS A 20 -8.05 -3.09 -18.13
CA HIS A 20 -9.07 -3.31 -17.10
C HIS A 20 -8.87 -2.40 -15.88
N TRP A 21 -7.61 -2.15 -15.48
CA TRP A 21 -7.27 -1.30 -14.34
C TRP A 21 -7.60 0.18 -14.58
N GLU A 22 -7.58 0.66 -15.83
CA GLU A 22 -8.01 2.03 -16.15
C GLU A 22 -9.48 2.27 -15.84
N ASN A 23 -10.32 1.24 -16.03
CA ASN A 23 -11.75 1.32 -15.73
C ASN A 23 -12.05 1.05 -14.26
N LEU A 24 -11.24 0.21 -13.62
CA LEU A 24 -11.41 -0.25 -12.24
C LEU A 24 -10.94 0.78 -11.22
N LEU A 25 -9.78 1.42 -11.43
CA LEU A 25 -9.20 2.35 -10.46
C LEU A 25 -10.09 3.56 -10.16
N PRO A 26 -10.78 4.17 -11.15
CA PRO A 26 -11.75 5.22 -10.86
C PRO A 26 -12.92 4.73 -10.00
N ILE A 27 -13.38 3.49 -10.21
CA ILE A 27 -14.44 2.89 -9.37
C ILE A 27 -13.94 2.72 -7.94
N TYR A 28 -12.72 2.20 -7.77
CA TYR A 28 -12.13 2.02 -6.45
C TYR A 28 -11.90 3.35 -5.71
N ALA A 29 -11.43 4.40 -6.40
CA ALA A 29 -11.28 5.73 -5.83
C ALA A 29 -12.61 6.28 -5.28
N ARG A 30 -13.71 6.10 -6.02
CA ARG A 30 -15.06 6.48 -5.54
C ARG A 30 -15.51 5.68 -4.32
N VAL A 31 -15.19 4.38 -4.24
CA VAL A 31 -15.42 3.58 -3.02
C VAL A 31 -14.65 4.18 -1.84
N GLN A 32 -13.40 4.59 -2.03
CA GLN A 32 -12.60 5.23 -0.99
C GLN A 32 -13.20 6.57 -0.56
N GLN A 33 -13.59 7.44 -1.50
CA GLN A 33 -14.23 8.72 -1.20
C GLN A 33 -15.54 8.55 -0.42
N ASP A 34 -16.38 7.61 -0.83
CA ASP A 34 -17.62 7.31 -0.11
C ASP A 34 -17.35 6.75 1.29
N SER A 35 -16.30 5.95 1.45
CA SER A 35 -15.90 5.39 2.74
C SER A 35 -15.42 6.44 3.74
N ALA A 36 -14.92 7.59 3.28
CA ALA A 36 -14.45 8.68 4.14
C ALA A 36 -15.57 9.26 5.03
N LYS A 37 -16.85 9.01 4.68
CA LYS A 37 -18.02 9.41 5.46
C LYS A 37 -18.24 8.55 6.71
N TYR A 38 -17.61 7.37 6.77
CA TYR A 38 -17.88 6.33 7.78
C TYR A 38 -16.64 5.93 8.59
N LEU A 39 -15.61 6.78 8.64
CA LEU A 39 -14.33 6.44 9.30
C LEU A 39 -14.50 6.08 10.77
N LYS A 40 -15.37 6.81 11.48
CA LYS A 40 -15.61 6.56 12.90
C LYS A 40 -16.25 5.19 13.11
N GLU A 41 -17.23 4.86 12.29
CA GLU A 41 -17.96 3.60 12.31
C GLU A 41 -17.02 2.42 12.01
N PHE A 42 -16.15 2.55 11.00
CA PHE A 42 -15.14 1.53 10.72
C PHE A 42 -14.19 1.30 11.90
N LEU A 43 -13.69 2.38 12.53
CA LEU A 43 -12.83 2.27 13.70
C LEU A 43 -13.55 1.64 14.90
N GLU A 44 -14.82 1.98 15.13
CA GLU A 44 -15.66 1.39 16.18
C GLU A 44 -15.96 -0.10 15.93
N LEU A 45 -16.03 -0.53 14.67
CA LEU A 45 -16.14 -1.93 14.26
C LEU A 45 -14.81 -2.70 14.37
N GLY A 46 -13.71 -2.03 14.70
CA GLY A 46 -12.40 -2.64 14.88
C GLY A 46 -11.56 -2.72 13.60
N VAL A 47 -11.93 -2.01 12.53
CA VAL A 47 -11.04 -1.85 11.37
C VAL A 47 -9.75 -1.18 11.85
N PRO A 48 -8.56 -1.76 11.57
CA PRO A 48 -7.29 -1.22 12.03
C PRO A 48 -7.08 0.25 11.67
N ASP A 49 -6.67 1.05 12.65
CA ASP A 49 -6.24 2.43 12.44
C ASP A 49 -4.78 2.47 11.96
N ARG A 50 -4.58 2.92 10.73
CA ARG A 50 -3.26 3.14 10.12
C ARG A 50 -3.15 4.52 9.46
N ARG A 51 -3.91 5.49 9.97
CA ARG A 51 -3.87 6.89 9.53
C ARG A 51 -2.47 7.50 9.72
N LEU A 52 -2.17 8.56 8.98
CA LEU A 52 -0.87 9.24 9.03
C LEU A 52 -0.49 9.68 10.45
N ALA A 53 -1.48 10.06 11.27
CA ALA A 53 -1.27 10.48 12.66
C ALA A 53 -0.74 9.36 13.58
N VAL A 54 -1.01 8.09 13.27
CA VAL A 54 -0.59 6.94 14.10
C VAL A 54 0.59 6.17 13.50
N LEU A 55 0.83 6.33 12.19
CA LEU A 55 1.84 5.58 11.44
C LEU A 55 3.26 5.72 12.04
N PRO A 56 3.74 6.91 12.49
CA PRO A 56 5.06 7.02 13.08
C PRO A 56 5.24 6.22 14.37
N ALA A 57 4.23 6.20 15.24
CA ALA A 57 4.27 5.42 16.46
C ALA A 57 4.29 3.91 16.16
N ARG A 58 3.57 3.46 15.12
CA ARG A 58 3.60 2.07 14.65
C ARG A 58 4.97 1.68 14.10
N PHE A 59 5.61 2.57 13.34
CA PHE A 59 6.96 2.34 12.86
C PHE A 59 7.97 2.23 14.01
N GLN A 60 7.90 3.11 15.01
CA GLN A 60 8.75 3.00 16.20
C GLN A 60 8.54 1.69 16.96
N GLN A 61 7.29 1.23 17.10
CA GLN A 61 6.98 -0.07 17.70
C GLN A 61 7.62 -1.22 16.91
N LEU A 62 7.50 -1.20 15.58
CA LEU A 62 8.14 -2.18 14.69
C LEU A 62 9.66 -2.25 14.91
N LEU A 63 10.33 -1.10 15.03
CA LEU A 63 11.77 -1.06 15.26
C LEU A 63 12.22 -1.69 16.59
N THR A 64 11.31 -1.87 17.55
CA THR A 64 11.60 -2.57 18.81
C THR A 64 11.43 -4.09 18.73
N ASP A 65 10.77 -4.59 17.68
CA ASP A 65 10.47 -6.01 17.52
C ASP A 65 11.58 -6.74 16.74
N THR A 66 12.67 -7.06 17.45
CA THR A 66 13.84 -7.71 16.84
C THR A 66 13.53 -9.04 16.17
N GLU A 67 12.43 -9.71 16.57
CA GLU A 67 12.00 -10.96 15.96
C GLU A 67 11.37 -10.70 14.59
N MET A 68 10.45 -9.73 14.48
CA MET A 68 9.86 -9.34 13.19
C MET A 68 10.88 -8.74 12.23
N LEU A 69 11.92 -8.08 12.76
CA LEU A 69 13.04 -7.58 11.96
C LEU A 69 14.01 -8.69 11.51
N GLY A 70 13.94 -9.87 12.12
CA GLY A 70 14.80 -11.00 11.81
C GLY A 70 16.29 -10.76 12.06
N LEU A 71 16.70 -9.90 13.01
CA LEU A 71 18.11 -9.47 13.18
C LEU A 71 19.13 -10.61 13.36
N ASN A 72 18.69 -11.80 13.75
CA ASN A 72 19.52 -13.00 13.91
C ASN A 72 19.24 -14.07 12.84
N HIS A 73 18.62 -13.70 11.71
CA HIS A 73 18.22 -14.60 10.64
C HIS A 73 18.87 -14.17 9.30
N PRO A 74 19.34 -15.11 8.45
CA PRO A 74 19.94 -14.77 7.16
C PRO A 74 19.05 -13.95 6.21
N GLY A 75 17.74 -14.19 6.23
CA GLY A 75 16.74 -13.42 5.48
C GLY A 75 16.25 -12.16 6.21
N GLY A 76 16.75 -11.88 7.41
CA GLY A 76 16.40 -10.69 8.19
C GLY A 76 17.20 -9.45 7.83
N LEU A 77 17.00 -8.36 8.57
CA LEU A 77 17.81 -7.15 8.42
C LEU A 77 19.24 -7.33 8.93
N SER A 78 20.18 -6.75 8.20
CA SER A 78 21.54 -6.51 8.70
C SER A 78 21.56 -5.42 9.77
N LEU A 79 22.62 -5.41 10.60
CA LEU A 79 22.80 -4.37 11.62
C LEU A 79 22.89 -2.96 11.01
N LEU A 80 23.46 -2.83 9.81
CA LEU A 80 23.58 -1.56 9.10
C LEU A 80 22.22 -1.06 8.62
N GLU A 81 21.39 -1.93 8.04
CA GLU A 81 20.02 -1.60 7.64
C GLU A 81 19.18 -1.20 8.86
N TYR A 82 19.31 -1.94 9.96
CA TYR A 82 18.61 -1.62 11.21
C TYR A 82 19.00 -0.24 11.76
N GLN A 83 20.30 0.07 11.83
CA GLN A 83 20.79 1.39 12.24
C GLN A 83 20.31 2.50 11.30
N CYS A 84 20.28 2.25 9.99
CA CYS A 84 19.76 3.19 9.02
C CYS A 84 18.28 3.50 9.28
N LEU A 85 17.44 2.48 9.50
CA LEU A 85 16.03 2.65 9.81
C LEU A 85 15.80 3.44 11.10
N GLN A 86 16.60 3.17 12.14
CA GLN A 86 16.56 3.95 13.39
C GLN A 86 16.84 5.43 13.14
N ASN A 87 17.86 5.75 12.32
CA ASN A 87 18.23 7.12 11.97
C ASN A 87 17.20 7.82 11.07
N LYS A 88 16.35 7.07 10.36
CA LYS A 88 15.29 7.59 9.48
C LYS A 88 13.92 7.71 10.16
N ALA A 89 13.79 7.37 11.45
CA ALA A 89 12.51 7.45 12.16
C ALA A 89 11.91 8.88 12.16
N ASP A 90 12.75 9.92 12.35
CA ASP A 90 12.31 11.32 12.29
C ASP A 90 11.94 11.75 10.87
N LEU A 91 12.57 11.15 9.83
CA LEU A 91 12.19 11.41 8.44
C LEU A 91 10.78 10.87 8.17
N LEU A 92 10.46 9.67 8.66
CA LEU A 92 9.12 9.10 8.50
C LEU A 92 8.05 9.99 9.14
N VAL A 93 8.33 10.56 10.33
CA VAL A 93 7.44 11.56 10.96
C VAL A 93 7.21 12.74 10.03
N LYS A 94 8.28 13.33 9.48
CA LYS A 94 8.20 14.47 8.55
C LYS A 94 7.42 14.13 7.28
N LEU A 95 7.63 12.96 6.70
CA LEU A 95 6.89 12.51 5.51
C LEU A 95 5.39 12.37 5.81
N CYS A 96 5.03 11.80 6.96
CA CYS A 96 3.63 11.72 7.39
C CYS A 96 3.01 13.10 7.62
N GLU A 97 3.73 14.01 8.28
CA GLU A 97 3.30 15.39 8.52
C GLU A 97 3.14 16.17 7.21
N GLN A 98 4.07 16.02 6.27
CA GLN A 98 4.00 16.62 4.94
C GLN A 98 2.80 16.10 4.15
N LEU A 99 2.60 14.79 4.10
CA LEU A 99 1.46 14.19 3.42
C LEU A 99 0.13 14.60 4.07
N ALA A 100 0.10 14.83 5.39
CA ALA A 100 -1.07 15.35 6.09
C ALA A 100 -1.40 16.82 5.80
N THR A 101 -0.53 17.55 5.09
CA THR A 101 -0.82 18.94 4.66
C THR A 101 -1.73 19.02 3.44
N PHE A 102 -1.91 17.91 2.72
CA PHE A 102 -2.81 17.84 1.58
C PHE A 102 -4.25 17.61 2.06
N SER A 103 -5.21 18.19 1.33
CA SER A 103 -6.64 18.16 1.68
C SER A 103 -7.31 16.84 1.31
N ILE A 104 -6.56 15.72 1.34
CA ILE A 104 -7.01 14.38 0.96
C ILE A 104 -7.44 13.63 2.23
N PRO A 105 -8.69 13.16 2.33
CA PRO A 105 -9.16 12.45 3.51
C PRO A 105 -8.54 11.05 3.61
N GLU A 106 -8.36 10.58 4.85
CA GLU A 106 -8.15 9.16 5.14
C GLU A 106 -9.38 8.35 4.69
N THR A 107 -9.18 7.12 4.22
CA THR A 107 -10.26 6.29 3.67
C THR A 107 -10.15 4.83 4.10
N LEU A 108 -11.17 4.03 3.79
CA LEU A 108 -11.03 2.58 3.83
C LEU A 108 -10.04 2.14 2.75
N HIS A 109 -8.89 1.66 3.18
CA HIS A 109 -7.85 1.05 2.35
C HIS A 109 -8.04 -0.47 2.34
N HIS A 110 -8.01 -1.08 1.16
CA HIS A 110 -8.21 -2.53 1.00
C HIS A 110 -7.10 -3.39 1.63
N GLY A 111 -5.85 -2.92 1.63
CA GLY A 111 -4.70 -3.69 2.17
C GLY A 111 -4.00 -4.61 1.18
N ASP A 112 -4.72 -5.13 0.17
CA ASP A 112 -4.19 -6.09 -0.80
C ASP A 112 -4.99 -6.04 -2.12
N LEU A 113 -5.15 -4.83 -2.67
CA LEU A 113 -5.87 -4.67 -3.94
C LEU A 113 -4.99 -5.18 -5.08
N HIS A 114 -5.41 -6.29 -5.69
CA HIS A 114 -4.76 -6.89 -6.86
C HIS A 114 -5.80 -7.65 -7.70
N ASP A 115 -5.40 -8.12 -8.88
CA ASP A 115 -6.26 -8.79 -9.85
C ASP A 115 -6.93 -10.08 -9.33
N GLY A 116 -6.37 -10.71 -8.31
CA GLY A 116 -6.97 -11.85 -7.61
C GLY A 116 -8.12 -11.50 -6.65
N ASN A 117 -8.28 -10.23 -6.26
CA ASN A 117 -9.25 -9.74 -5.26
C ASN A 117 -10.34 -8.88 -5.90
N VAL A 118 -10.51 -9.02 -7.22
CA VAL A 118 -11.53 -8.32 -7.98
C VAL A 118 -12.24 -9.31 -8.87
N PHE A 119 -13.58 -9.31 -8.83
CA PHE A 119 -14.38 -9.97 -9.84
C PHE A 119 -14.74 -9.01 -10.98
N VAL A 120 -14.87 -9.56 -12.18
CA VAL A 120 -15.31 -8.86 -13.40
C VAL A 120 -16.49 -9.60 -14.04
N SER A 121 -17.57 -8.86 -14.35
CA SER A 121 -18.76 -9.36 -15.07
C SER A 121 -19.49 -8.22 -15.77
N ASP A 122 -19.72 -8.34 -17.08
CA ASP A 122 -20.46 -7.35 -17.89
C ASP A 122 -20.02 -5.90 -17.58
N GLU A 123 -18.70 -5.66 -17.61
CA GLU A 123 -18.02 -4.38 -17.31
C GLU A 123 -18.16 -3.85 -15.86
N ARG A 124 -18.71 -4.65 -14.95
CA ARG A 124 -18.75 -4.34 -13.51
C ARG A 124 -17.57 -4.98 -12.81
N TYR A 125 -17.01 -4.21 -11.88
CA TYR A 125 -15.95 -4.67 -10.98
C TYR A 125 -16.49 -4.77 -9.55
N MET A 126 -16.14 -5.86 -8.86
CA MET A 126 -16.47 -6.05 -7.45
C MET A 126 -15.21 -6.38 -6.66
N PHE A 127 -14.91 -5.56 -5.64
CA PHE A 127 -13.78 -5.75 -4.73
C PHE A 127 -14.17 -6.67 -3.58
N PHE A 128 -13.36 -7.68 -3.31
CA PHE A 128 -13.61 -8.64 -2.24
C PHE A 128 -12.31 -8.97 -1.50
N ASP A 129 -12.44 -9.74 -0.42
CA ASP A 129 -11.32 -10.07 0.47
C ASP A 129 -10.75 -8.84 1.22
N TRP A 130 -11.65 -8.14 1.93
CA TRP A 130 -11.33 -7.00 2.78
C TRP A 130 -10.65 -7.38 4.11
N GLY A 131 -10.10 -8.60 4.23
CA GLY A 131 -9.51 -9.12 5.46
C GLY A 131 -8.31 -8.29 5.96
N ASP A 132 -7.60 -7.65 5.04
CA ASP A 132 -6.43 -6.81 5.30
C ASP A 132 -6.74 -5.31 5.39
N SER A 133 -8.02 -4.96 5.37
CA SER A 133 -8.47 -3.58 5.32
C SER A 133 -8.05 -2.77 6.55
N SER A 134 -7.87 -1.47 6.35
CA SER A 134 -7.53 -0.52 7.41
C SER A 134 -7.99 0.88 7.04
N ILE A 135 -8.09 1.78 8.01
CA ILE A 135 -8.24 3.21 7.73
C ILE A 135 -6.86 3.80 7.50
N ALA A 136 -6.60 4.30 6.28
CA ALA A 136 -5.31 4.83 5.87
C ALA A 136 -5.44 5.80 4.67
N HIS A 137 -4.32 6.43 4.29
CA HIS A 137 -4.29 7.37 3.18
C HIS A 137 -4.62 6.63 1.87
N PRO A 138 -5.53 7.14 1.03
CA PRO A 138 -6.08 6.38 -0.09
C PRO A 138 -5.02 5.87 -1.07
N PHE A 139 -3.99 6.69 -1.30
CA PHE A 139 -2.96 6.46 -2.31
C PHE A 139 -2.01 5.29 -2.00
N PHE A 140 -2.00 4.80 -0.76
CA PHE A 140 -1.28 3.59 -0.40
C PHE A 140 -1.79 2.34 -1.15
N SER A 141 -3.04 2.36 -1.64
CA SER A 141 -3.65 1.23 -2.35
C SER A 141 -2.97 0.87 -3.66
N LEU A 142 -2.24 1.80 -4.29
CA LEU A 142 -1.56 1.51 -5.56
C LEU A 142 -0.26 0.72 -5.39
N HIS A 143 0.28 0.61 -4.18
CA HIS A 143 1.48 -0.22 -3.92
C HIS A 143 1.26 -1.70 -4.26
N SER A 144 0.19 -2.31 -3.72
CA SER A 144 -0.14 -3.72 -4.01
C SER A 144 -0.52 -3.93 -5.47
N THR A 145 -1.26 -2.99 -6.06
CA THR A 145 -1.67 -3.01 -7.47
C THR A 145 -0.45 -3.02 -8.38
N TYR A 146 0.48 -2.08 -8.18
CA TYR A 146 1.69 -1.95 -9.01
C TYR A 146 2.60 -3.16 -8.83
N GLY A 147 2.86 -3.58 -7.60
CA GLY A 147 3.67 -4.77 -7.34
C GLY A 147 3.07 -6.06 -7.91
N SER A 148 1.74 -6.16 -8.04
CA SER A 148 1.08 -7.29 -8.70
C SER A 148 1.24 -7.26 -10.21
N LEU A 149 1.10 -6.07 -10.83
CA LEU A 149 1.23 -5.89 -12.27
C LEU A 149 2.69 -6.05 -12.73
N GLU A 150 3.64 -5.47 -12.01
CA GLU A 150 5.09 -5.63 -12.22
C GLU A 150 5.45 -7.11 -12.29
N ARG A 151 5.07 -7.90 -11.27
CA ARG A 151 5.37 -9.35 -11.24
C ARG A 151 4.67 -10.15 -12.32
N ARG A 152 3.44 -9.77 -12.69
CA ARG A 152 2.64 -10.53 -13.66
C ARG A 152 3.13 -10.34 -15.08
N PHE A 153 3.48 -9.11 -15.44
CA PHE A 153 3.79 -8.71 -16.81
C PHE A 153 5.25 -8.29 -17.01
N ASP A 154 6.10 -8.47 -15.99
CA ASP A 154 7.52 -8.11 -16.02
C ASP A 154 7.75 -6.63 -16.40
N LEU A 155 6.92 -5.74 -15.86
CA LEU A 155 6.95 -4.32 -16.20
C LEU A 155 8.11 -3.61 -15.50
N GLU A 156 8.81 -2.75 -16.24
CA GLU A 156 9.76 -1.82 -15.63
C GLU A 156 9.03 -0.79 -14.73
N LYS A 157 9.67 -0.36 -13.63
CA LYS A 157 9.11 0.63 -12.68
C LYS A 157 8.69 1.96 -13.33
N ASN A 158 9.29 2.33 -14.45
CA ASN A 158 9.00 3.55 -15.21
C ASN A 158 8.03 3.32 -16.39
N SER A 159 7.39 2.14 -16.46
CA SER A 159 6.43 1.77 -17.50
C SER A 159 5.35 2.84 -17.69
N LEU A 160 4.96 3.06 -18.95
CA LEU A 160 3.89 3.99 -19.29
C LEU A 160 2.56 3.59 -18.66
N TRP A 161 2.35 2.29 -18.40
CA TRP A 161 1.18 1.80 -17.70
C TRP A 161 1.04 2.41 -16.31
N PHE A 162 2.10 2.46 -15.51
CA PHE A 162 2.01 3.03 -14.16
C PHE A 162 1.70 4.53 -14.18
N LYS A 163 2.20 5.26 -15.18
CA LYS A 163 1.84 6.68 -15.38
C LYS A 163 0.37 6.83 -15.75
N GLN A 164 -0.12 6.00 -16.65
CA GLN A 164 -1.50 6.03 -17.13
C GLN A 164 -2.50 5.64 -16.03
N LEU A 165 -2.23 4.55 -15.31
CA LEU A 165 -3.06 4.10 -14.18
C LEU A 165 -3.08 5.11 -13.04
N ARG A 166 -1.93 5.72 -12.71
CA ARG A 166 -1.86 6.80 -11.74
C ARG A 166 -2.76 7.95 -12.15
N LYS A 167 -2.64 8.41 -13.41
CA LYS A 167 -3.44 9.52 -13.92
C LYS A 167 -4.94 9.25 -13.77
N CYS A 168 -5.42 8.11 -14.26
CA CYS A 168 -6.83 7.73 -14.15
C CYS A 168 -7.31 7.65 -12.70
N TYR A 169 -6.46 7.17 -11.79
CA TYR A 169 -6.79 7.12 -10.37
C TYR A 169 -6.84 8.52 -9.72
N LEU A 170 -5.85 9.38 -9.98
CA LEU A 170 -5.74 10.72 -9.41
C LEU A 170 -6.78 11.71 -9.99
N GLU A 171 -7.26 11.50 -11.21
CA GLU A 171 -8.34 12.29 -11.82
C GLU A 171 -9.59 12.35 -10.90
N GLU A 172 -9.92 11.25 -10.20
CA GLU A 172 -11.03 11.21 -9.26
C GLU A 172 -10.82 12.09 -8.02
N TRP A 173 -9.57 12.46 -7.69
CA TRP A 173 -9.23 13.23 -6.49
C TRP A 173 -9.08 14.74 -6.74
N THR A 174 -9.37 15.21 -7.95
CA THR A 174 -9.22 16.62 -8.37
C THR A 174 -10.14 17.61 -7.63
N GLU A 175 -11.17 17.12 -6.93
CA GLU A 175 -11.98 17.93 -6.01
C GLU A 175 -11.24 18.31 -4.71
N TYR A 176 -10.18 17.58 -4.34
CA TYR A 176 -9.46 17.75 -3.08
C TYR A 176 -8.20 18.60 -3.22
N GLU A 177 -7.46 18.44 -4.33
CA GLU A 177 -6.19 19.13 -4.59
C GLU A 177 -5.99 19.35 -6.10
N THR A 178 -5.06 20.22 -6.50
CA THR A 178 -4.69 20.39 -7.92
C THR A 178 -3.94 19.17 -8.43
N GLU A 179 -3.92 18.95 -9.75
CA GLU A 179 -3.22 17.81 -10.37
C GLU A 179 -1.75 17.72 -9.93
N GLU A 180 -1.05 18.86 -9.88
CA GLU A 180 0.35 18.92 -9.43
C GLU A 180 0.50 18.50 -7.96
N ARG A 181 -0.41 18.97 -7.09
CA ARG A 181 -0.40 18.62 -5.66
C ARG A 181 -0.80 17.17 -5.41
N LEU A 182 -1.69 16.61 -6.23
CA LEU A 182 -2.05 15.19 -6.18
C LEU A 182 -0.88 14.29 -6.53
N GLU A 183 -0.10 14.66 -7.55
CA GLU A 183 1.14 13.95 -7.90
C GLU A 183 2.18 14.04 -6.77
N GLU A 184 2.38 15.21 -6.16
CA GLU A 184 3.25 15.38 -4.99
C GLU A 184 2.81 14.49 -3.81
N ALA A 185 1.52 14.51 -3.47
CA ALA A 185 0.95 13.65 -2.43
C ALA A 185 1.07 12.17 -2.76
N PHE A 186 0.92 11.80 -4.04
CA PHE A 186 1.07 10.43 -4.51
C PHE A 186 2.48 9.93 -4.30
N GLU A 187 3.50 10.69 -4.69
CA GLU A 187 4.90 10.31 -4.51
C GLU A 187 5.26 10.16 -3.02
N LEU A 188 4.83 11.10 -2.16
CA LEU A 188 5.00 10.98 -0.71
C LEU A 188 4.31 9.74 -0.15
N ALA A 189 3.10 9.43 -0.63
CA ALA A 189 2.38 8.24 -0.22
C ALA A 189 3.09 6.95 -0.67
N GLN A 190 3.68 6.92 -1.87
CA GLN A 190 4.44 5.75 -2.33
C GLN A 190 5.73 5.53 -1.54
N GLN A 191 6.36 6.59 -1.02
CA GLN A 191 7.50 6.42 -0.11
C GLN A 191 7.09 5.73 1.19
N LEU A 192 5.89 6.01 1.70
CA LEU A 192 5.39 5.47 2.97
C LEU A 192 4.65 4.12 2.82
N SER A 193 4.23 3.74 1.62
CA SER A 193 3.39 2.57 1.39
C SER A 193 4.03 1.22 1.81
N PRO A 194 5.35 0.99 1.72
CA PRO A 194 5.94 -0.25 2.24
C PRO A 194 5.75 -0.40 3.75
N ILE A 195 5.76 0.72 4.50
CA ILE A 195 5.50 0.70 5.95
C ILE A 195 4.08 0.25 6.24
N LEU A 196 3.09 0.75 5.48
CA LEU A 196 1.71 0.29 5.61
C LEU A 196 1.57 -1.20 5.28
N ALA A 197 2.23 -1.66 4.21
CA ALA A 197 2.23 -3.06 3.80
C ALA A 197 2.80 -3.97 4.90
N ILE A 198 3.82 -3.54 5.64
CA ILE A 198 4.36 -4.28 6.80
C ILE A 198 3.29 -4.46 7.88
N LEU A 199 2.52 -3.41 8.19
CA LEU A 199 1.51 -3.46 9.26
C LEU A 199 0.39 -4.48 8.98
N ARG A 200 0.22 -4.93 7.74
CA ARG A 200 -0.65 -6.06 7.34
C ARG A 200 -0.10 -7.40 7.77
N TRP A 201 1.22 -7.58 7.64
CA TRP A 201 1.90 -8.82 8.00
C TRP A 201 2.00 -9.05 9.50
N LEU A 202 2.12 -8.00 10.32
CA LEU A 202 2.42 -8.15 11.75
C LEU A 202 1.42 -9.04 12.50
N PRO A 203 0.07 -8.88 12.38
CA PRO A 203 -0.86 -9.77 13.07
C PRO A 203 -0.77 -11.22 12.58
N VAL A 204 -0.58 -11.41 11.27
CA VAL A 204 -0.45 -12.73 10.62
C VAL A 204 0.79 -13.45 11.17
N LEU A 205 1.96 -12.82 11.09
CA LEU A 205 3.23 -13.38 11.57
C LEU A 205 3.22 -13.63 13.07
N SER A 206 2.61 -12.74 13.86
CA SER A 206 2.50 -12.89 15.33
C SER A 206 1.66 -14.10 15.73
N SER A 207 0.68 -14.49 14.90
CA SER A 207 -0.19 -15.64 15.17
C SER A 207 0.43 -17.00 14.79
N MET A 208 1.49 -16.99 13.97
CA MET A 208 2.17 -18.20 13.50
C MET A 208 3.15 -18.74 14.54
N ASP A 209 3.32 -20.07 14.58
CA ASP A 209 4.48 -20.70 15.22
C ASP A 209 5.79 -20.35 14.49
N ALA A 210 6.93 -20.55 15.15
CA ALA A 210 8.25 -20.20 14.61
C ALA A 210 8.58 -20.89 13.27
N THR A 211 8.08 -22.11 13.04
CA THR A 211 8.37 -22.87 11.81
C THR A 211 7.64 -22.27 10.62
N ASN A 212 6.37 -21.91 10.79
CA ASN A 212 5.58 -21.25 9.76
C ASN A 212 6.02 -19.80 9.55
N ARG A 213 6.32 -19.07 10.63
CA ARG A 213 6.84 -17.69 10.57
C ARG A 213 8.15 -17.61 9.77
N ASN A 214 9.06 -18.57 9.96
CA ASN A 214 10.33 -18.61 9.22
C ASN A 214 10.16 -18.70 7.70
N ARG A 215 9.02 -19.19 7.19
CA ARG A 215 8.74 -19.22 5.74
C ARG A 215 8.46 -17.84 5.14
N TYR A 216 8.11 -16.88 5.99
CA TYR A 216 7.74 -15.51 5.61
C TYR A 216 8.66 -14.47 6.26
N ILE A 217 9.83 -14.91 6.76
CA ILE A 217 10.74 -14.07 7.53
C ILE A 217 11.27 -12.87 6.74
N GLU A 218 11.30 -12.96 5.40
CA GLU A 218 11.75 -11.90 4.50
C GLU A 218 10.65 -10.84 4.24
N ALA A 219 9.38 -11.13 4.54
CA ALA A 219 8.25 -10.25 4.20
C ALA A 219 8.36 -8.85 4.82
N VAL A 220 8.80 -8.76 6.08
CA VAL A 220 9.02 -7.47 6.76
C VAL A 220 10.36 -6.83 6.36
N PRO A 221 11.51 -7.54 6.42
CA PRO A 221 12.80 -7.01 5.96
C PRO A 221 12.80 -6.46 4.53
N ASP A 222 12.17 -7.15 3.58
CA ASP A 222 12.16 -6.71 2.18
C ASP A 222 11.36 -5.43 1.97
N LEU A 223 10.21 -5.28 2.65
CA LEU A 223 9.45 -4.03 2.64
C LEU A 223 10.20 -2.89 3.34
N LEU A 224 10.99 -3.18 4.38
CA LEU A 224 11.85 -2.18 5.01
C LEU A 224 13.00 -1.74 4.10
N ARG A 225 13.57 -2.66 3.32
CA ARG A 225 14.56 -2.34 2.27
C ARG A 225 13.95 -1.52 1.16
N GLU A 226 12.73 -1.86 0.75
CA GLU A 226 11.97 -1.08 -0.22
C GLU A 226 11.78 0.36 0.28
N PHE A 227 11.32 0.53 1.52
CA PHE A 227 11.22 1.85 2.17
C PHE A 227 12.55 2.62 2.11
N LEU A 228 13.66 1.99 2.51
CA LEU A 228 15.00 2.61 2.46
C LEU A 228 15.39 3.03 1.04
N SER A 229 15.09 2.21 0.03
CA SER A 229 15.38 2.52 -1.37
C SER A 229 14.56 3.70 -1.89
N MET A 230 13.28 3.80 -1.49
CA MET A 230 12.40 4.89 -1.91
C MET A 230 12.89 6.24 -1.37
N ILE A 231 13.28 6.31 -0.10
CA ILE A 231 13.73 7.55 0.53
C ILE A 231 15.15 7.97 0.13
N GLN A 232 16.03 7.03 -0.26
CA GLN A 232 17.38 7.36 -0.75
C GLN A 232 17.36 8.02 -2.13
N THR A 233 16.45 7.59 -3.00
CA THR A 233 16.33 8.10 -4.38
C THR A 233 15.99 9.59 -4.43
N ASP A 234 15.36 10.13 -3.39
CA ASP A 234 15.02 11.55 -3.29
C ASP A 234 16.09 12.39 -2.57
N GLU A 235 16.91 11.80 -1.69
CA GLU A 235 18.09 12.50 -1.14
C GLU A 235 19.13 12.81 -2.22
N ASP A 236 19.24 11.97 -3.26
CA ASP A 236 20.14 12.19 -4.40
C ASP A 236 19.62 13.25 -5.41
N LYS A 237 18.38 13.72 -5.27
CA LYS A 237 17.76 14.75 -6.15
C LYS A 237 17.78 16.17 -5.55
N LEU A 238 18.19 16.32 -4.29
CA LEU A 238 18.30 17.59 -3.55
C LEU A 238 19.73 18.15 -3.60
#